data_AF-A0A953PG25-F1
#
_entry.id   AF-A0A953PG25-F1
#
_cell.length_a   1.000
_cell.length_b   1.000
_cell.length_c   1.000
_cell.angle_alpha   90.00
_cell.angle_beta   90.00
_cell.angle_gamma   90.00
#
_symmetry.space_group_name_H-M   'P 1'
#
loop_
_entity.id
_entity.type
_entity.pdbx_description
1 polymer ?
#
loop_
_entity_poly.entity_id
_entity_poly.type
_entity_poly.pdbx_seq_one_letter_code
_entity_poly.pdbx_strand_id
1 'polypeptide(L)'
;MRSWKQSIATVFAAVLVMLSAAVTRVLSQSPVEAPAGFATPTLSSDAGAGSQSVNNGLPEPAGDTFIQDQAAFEEEEGVDNGLGPIYNARSCADCHQNPVTGGGSQITEFRVGNLDRHGNFQDPTIVINRGQTPIPDRSLVNDRAICPEAQERAPRGADVRALRMSLSVLGDGFVEAIDDSTLQRIAAQQPLLSNGRVHGELIQVMVLEAPGQSRAGRFGWKDQHASLLSFSADAYLNEQGVTTRLLPTDTTSVCKTTTDPEDKPDPITGLSDIDHFATFIRGTMAPPVDTTVMTTADARMGQKIFMHIGCATCHVSAIITAPAGTVINGGTFTVPEALGSKVIHPYGDFLLHDIGTGDGIVQNGPPDTANKLRTAPLWGLRTRDRLMHDGRSTSLEDAISRHQGEARDTSVRFRMLNEQELHQLLTFLRAL
;
A
#
# COMPACT_ATOMS: atom_id res chain seq x y z
N MET A 1 -14.26 -69.83 -23.41
CA MET A 1 -13.94 -68.38 -23.52
C MET A 1 -15.01 -67.49 -22.85
N ARG A 2 -15.45 -67.82 -21.63
CA ARG A 2 -16.47 -67.03 -20.90
C ARG A 2 -16.05 -66.59 -19.48
N SER A 3 -14.94 -67.08 -18.94
CA SER A 3 -14.46 -66.68 -17.60
C SER A 3 -13.41 -65.56 -17.60
N TRP A 4 -12.86 -65.16 -18.76
CA TRP A 4 -11.81 -64.12 -18.82
C TRP A 4 -12.37 -62.70 -18.98
N LYS A 5 -13.63 -62.56 -19.40
CA LYS A 5 -14.30 -61.26 -19.56
C LYS A 5 -14.90 -60.68 -18.27
N GLN A 6 -15.05 -61.49 -17.21
CA GLN A 6 -15.58 -61.02 -15.94
C GLN A 6 -14.51 -60.46 -14.99
N SER A 7 -13.24 -60.84 -15.15
CA SER A 7 -12.14 -60.34 -14.31
C SER A 7 -11.63 -58.95 -14.71
N ILE A 8 -11.83 -58.53 -15.97
CA ILE A 8 -11.39 -57.21 -16.44
C ILE A 8 -12.40 -56.11 -16.04
N ALA A 9 -13.69 -56.44 -15.96
CA ALA A 9 -14.74 -55.50 -15.57
C ALA A 9 -14.68 -55.10 -14.09
N THR A 10 -14.28 -56.01 -13.19
CA THR A 10 -14.14 -55.73 -11.76
C THR A 10 -12.87 -54.95 -11.41
N VAL A 11 -11.78 -55.12 -12.17
CA VAL A 11 -10.55 -54.34 -11.96
C VAL A 11 -10.71 -52.89 -12.46
N PHE A 12 -11.42 -52.67 -13.57
CA PHE A 12 -11.71 -51.30 -14.05
C PHE A 12 -12.71 -50.55 -13.17
N ALA A 13 -13.70 -51.23 -12.57
CA ALA A 13 -14.62 -50.60 -11.62
C ALA A 13 -13.94 -50.21 -10.30
N ALA A 14 -12.98 -51.02 -9.81
CA ALA A 14 -12.22 -50.68 -8.61
C ALA A 14 -11.24 -49.51 -8.85
N VAL A 15 -10.64 -49.41 -10.04
CA VAL A 15 -9.74 -48.30 -10.40
C VAL A 15 -10.51 -47.00 -10.64
N LEU A 16 -11.74 -47.04 -11.20
CA LEU A 16 -12.57 -45.84 -11.34
C LEU A 16 -13.12 -45.33 -9.99
N VAL A 17 -13.42 -46.22 -9.04
CA VAL A 17 -13.86 -45.82 -7.69
C VAL A 17 -12.69 -45.33 -6.83
N MET A 18 -11.47 -45.83 -7.05
CA MET A 18 -10.26 -45.33 -6.37
C MET A 18 -9.68 -44.05 -6.99
N LEU A 19 -10.01 -43.71 -8.25
CA LEU A 19 -9.67 -42.43 -8.87
C LEU A 19 -10.68 -41.31 -8.57
N SER A 20 -11.84 -41.63 -8.00
CA SER A 20 -12.81 -40.63 -7.50
C SER A 20 -12.60 -40.20 -6.04
N ALA A 21 -11.54 -40.69 -5.37
CA ALA A 21 -11.26 -40.41 -3.96
C ALA A 21 -9.94 -39.65 -3.70
N ALA A 22 -9.39 -39.00 -4.73
CA ALA A 22 -8.35 -37.98 -4.58
C ALA A 22 -8.87 -36.60 -4.99
N VAL A 23 -10.13 -36.31 -4.63
CA VAL A 23 -10.48 -34.91 -4.35
C VAL A 23 -9.85 -34.65 -2.98
N THR A 24 -8.62 -34.15 -2.97
CA THR A 24 -8.15 -33.35 -1.85
C THR A 24 -9.19 -32.25 -1.68
N ARG A 25 -10.16 -32.48 -0.79
CA ARG A 25 -10.86 -31.41 -0.12
C ARG A 25 -9.74 -30.67 0.61
N VAL A 26 -9.15 -29.68 -0.05
CA VAL A 26 -8.63 -28.53 0.67
C VAL A 26 -9.85 -28.04 1.43
N LEU A 27 -9.95 -28.42 2.70
CA LEU A 27 -10.90 -27.82 3.60
C LEU A 27 -10.53 -26.35 3.58
N SER A 28 -11.23 -25.53 2.79
CA SER A 28 -11.06 -24.09 2.88
C SER A 28 -11.46 -23.75 4.30
N GLN A 29 -10.48 -23.48 5.15
CA GLN A 29 -10.76 -22.95 6.47
C GLN A 29 -11.64 -21.72 6.26
N SER A 30 -12.72 -21.62 7.03
CA SER A 30 -13.55 -20.43 6.97
C SER A 30 -12.66 -19.21 7.26
N PRO A 31 -12.84 -18.09 6.54
CA PRO A 31 -12.02 -16.92 6.80
C PRO A 31 -12.07 -16.51 8.27
N VAL A 32 -10.91 -16.16 8.82
CA VAL A 32 -10.78 -15.71 10.21
C VAL A 32 -10.38 -14.25 10.26
N GLU A 33 -10.72 -13.55 11.34
CA GLU A 33 -10.30 -12.15 11.50
C GLU A 33 -8.77 -12.02 11.48
N ALA A 34 -8.28 -11.02 10.76
CA ALA A 34 -6.87 -10.67 10.79
C ALA A 34 -6.48 -10.18 12.19
N PRO A 35 -5.27 -10.53 12.68
CA PRO A 35 -4.75 -9.93 13.90
C PRO A 35 -4.62 -8.42 13.74
N ALA A 36 -5.01 -7.68 14.76
CA ALA A 36 -5.00 -6.22 14.76
C ALA A 36 -4.26 -5.68 15.99
N GLY A 37 -3.42 -4.66 15.79
CA GLY A 37 -2.58 -4.12 16.85
C GLY A 37 -1.55 -3.11 16.35
N PHE A 38 -0.95 -2.38 17.30
CA PHE A 38 0.19 -1.48 17.08
C PHE A 38 1.45 -2.07 17.76
N ALA A 39 1.78 -3.32 17.43
CA ALA A 39 2.82 -4.10 18.11
C ALA A 39 4.22 -3.92 17.49
N THR A 40 4.54 -2.72 17.01
CA THR A 40 5.83 -2.35 16.39
C THR A 40 6.41 -1.07 17.02
N PRO A 41 6.58 -1.02 18.35
CA PRO A 41 7.07 0.19 19.02
C PRO A 41 8.45 0.59 18.47
N THR A 42 8.71 1.88 18.34
CA THR A 42 10.03 2.38 17.89
C THR A 42 11.15 1.86 18.78
N LEU A 43 12.22 1.36 18.19
CA LEU A 43 13.32 0.71 18.91
C LEU A 43 14.38 1.70 19.41
N SER A 44 14.32 2.97 19.00
CA SER A 44 15.32 4.03 19.24
C SER A 44 15.52 4.48 20.70
N SER A 45 14.97 3.77 21.69
CA SER A 45 15.29 3.94 23.12
C SER A 45 15.75 2.61 23.71
N ASP A 46 17.03 2.29 23.50
CA ASP A 46 17.68 1.05 23.90
C ASP A 46 16.94 -0.21 23.41
N ALA A 47 17.59 -0.99 22.54
CA ALA A 47 17.24 -2.38 22.23
C ALA A 47 17.30 -3.34 23.46
N GLY A 48 17.14 -2.81 24.69
CA GLY A 48 17.10 -3.47 25.98
C GLY A 48 15.93 -3.05 26.90
N ALA A 49 14.98 -2.23 26.47
CA ALA A 49 13.85 -1.79 27.30
C ALA A 49 12.56 -2.61 27.13
N GLY A 50 12.63 -3.95 26.99
CA GLY A 50 11.45 -4.82 27.09
C GLY A 50 10.30 -4.58 26.10
N SER A 51 10.46 -3.69 25.10
CA SER A 51 9.56 -3.52 23.97
C SER A 51 9.76 -4.71 23.03
N GLN A 52 8.78 -5.61 22.98
CA GLN A 52 8.80 -6.74 22.06
C GLN A 52 7.90 -6.43 20.87
N SER A 53 8.49 -6.25 19.70
CA SER A 53 7.72 -6.22 18.46
C SER A 53 7.10 -7.59 18.24
N VAL A 54 5.82 -7.62 17.89
CA VAL A 54 5.07 -8.85 17.67
C VAL A 54 4.53 -8.86 16.25
N ASN A 55 4.97 -9.83 15.46
CA ASN A 55 4.48 -10.02 14.11
C ASN A 55 3.03 -10.57 14.11
N ASN A 56 2.40 -10.53 12.94
CA ASN A 56 1.03 -11.01 12.72
C ASN A 56 0.90 -12.55 12.62
N GLY A 57 1.92 -13.30 13.02
CA GLY A 57 2.06 -14.74 12.82
C GLY A 57 2.78 -15.13 11.53
N LEU A 58 3.36 -14.17 10.80
CA LEU A 58 4.17 -14.44 9.62
C LEU A 58 5.35 -15.37 9.97
N PRO A 59 5.59 -16.44 9.20
CA PRO A 59 6.76 -17.28 9.40
C PRO A 59 8.05 -16.50 9.16
N GLU A 60 8.96 -16.54 10.13
CA GLU A 60 10.27 -15.89 10.06
C GLU A 60 11.29 -16.83 9.39
N PRO A 61 12.08 -16.36 8.40
CA PRO A 61 13.15 -17.13 7.81
C PRO A 61 14.21 -17.57 8.83
N ALA A 62 14.94 -18.65 8.53
CA ALA A 62 16.02 -19.08 9.42
C ALA A 62 17.15 -18.02 9.44
N GLY A 63 17.51 -17.57 10.64
CA GLY A 63 18.56 -16.55 10.83
C GLY A 63 18.06 -15.11 10.80
N ASP A 64 16.75 -14.92 10.70
CA ASP A 64 16.10 -13.61 10.68
C ASP A 64 14.88 -13.58 11.61
N THR A 65 14.47 -12.39 12.04
CA THR A 65 13.35 -12.18 12.97
C THR A 65 12.64 -10.87 12.66
N PHE A 66 11.38 -10.77 13.04
CA PHE A 66 10.60 -9.56 12.82
C PHE A 66 11.20 -8.30 13.49
N ILE A 67 11.93 -8.47 14.60
CA ILE A 67 12.64 -7.37 15.26
C ILE A 67 13.84 -6.92 14.43
N GLN A 68 14.55 -7.85 13.76
CA GLN A 68 15.64 -7.50 12.84
C GLN A 68 15.10 -6.78 11.61
N ASP A 69 13.99 -7.26 11.04
CA ASP A 69 13.30 -6.58 9.94
C ASP A 69 12.88 -5.15 10.32
N GLN A 70 12.34 -4.97 11.53
CA GLN A 70 11.99 -3.64 12.04
C GLN A 70 13.23 -2.78 12.27
N ALA A 71 14.31 -3.35 12.80
CA ALA A 71 15.56 -2.62 13.02
C ALA A 71 16.16 -2.12 11.71
N ALA A 72 16.15 -2.94 10.65
CA ALA A 72 16.54 -2.51 9.31
C ALA A 72 15.62 -1.38 8.81
N PHE A 73 14.29 -1.49 8.99
CA PHE A 73 13.34 -0.44 8.61
C PHE A 73 13.58 0.89 9.35
N GLU A 74 14.11 0.85 10.57
CA GLU A 74 14.47 2.02 11.39
C GLU A 74 15.92 2.50 11.19
N GLU A 75 16.74 1.75 10.45
CA GLU A 75 18.15 2.07 10.26
C GLU A 75 18.32 3.40 9.53
N GLU A 76 19.27 4.22 10.00
CA GLU A 76 19.63 5.46 9.35
C GLU A 76 20.77 5.25 8.35
N GLU A 77 20.48 5.45 7.08
CA GLU A 77 21.47 5.43 6.00
C GLU A 77 22.40 6.66 6.06
N GLY A 78 23.69 6.41 5.86
CA GLY A 78 24.76 7.38 5.64
C GLY A 78 25.23 7.43 4.18
N VAL A 79 26.06 8.42 3.85
CA VAL A 79 26.62 8.52 2.48
C VAL A 79 27.57 7.36 2.17
N ASP A 80 28.17 6.77 3.20
CA ASP A 80 29.12 5.67 3.11
C ASP A 80 28.46 4.29 2.93
N ASN A 81 27.21 4.12 3.35
CA ASN A 81 26.44 2.89 3.14
C ASN A 81 25.41 2.97 2.00
N GLY A 82 25.13 4.17 1.46
CA GLY A 82 24.47 4.31 0.16
C GLY A 82 23.50 5.46 -0.02
N LEU A 83 23.27 6.27 1.00
CA LEU A 83 22.33 7.39 0.95
C LEU A 83 22.66 8.39 -0.16
N GLY A 84 21.65 8.76 -0.95
CA GLY A 84 21.70 9.77 -1.99
C GLY A 84 22.24 9.25 -3.33
N PRO A 85 22.60 10.13 -4.29
CA PRO A 85 22.97 11.52 -4.07
C PRO A 85 21.85 12.49 -3.72
N ILE A 86 20.60 12.13 -3.99
CA ILE A 86 19.38 12.90 -3.73
C ILE A 86 18.41 12.02 -2.93
N TYR A 87 17.75 12.59 -1.93
CA TYR A 87 16.92 11.83 -0.98
C TYR A 87 15.94 12.74 -0.22
N ASN A 88 14.94 12.16 0.42
CA ASN A 88 13.99 12.82 1.32
C ASN A 88 14.27 12.48 2.79
N ALA A 89 14.54 11.21 3.07
CA ALA A 89 14.69 10.65 4.41
C ALA A 89 15.96 9.80 4.53
N ARG A 90 16.41 9.54 5.77
CA ARG A 90 17.55 8.64 6.05
C ARG A 90 17.13 7.28 6.56
N SER A 91 15.87 7.10 6.93
CA SER A 91 15.31 5.81 7.34
C SER A 91 13.88 5.71 6.81
N CYS A 92 13.34 4.51 6.69
CA CYS A 92 11.91 4.37 6.39
C CYS A 92 11.07 4.95 7.55
N ALA A 93 11.55 4.80 8.79
CA ALA A 93 10.90 5.30 10.00
C ALA A 93 10.80 6.84 10.06
N ASP A 94 11.68 7.61 9.43
CA ASP A 94 11.56 9.08 9.36
C ASP A 94 10.20 9.53 8.81
N CYS A 95 9.64 8.74 7.88
CA CYS A 95 8.36 8.97 7.22
C CYS A 95 7.23 8.07 7.73
N HIS A 96 7.55 6.90 8.30
CA HIS A 96 6.58 5.85 8.63
C HIS A 96 6.62 5.45 10.12
N GLN A 97 6.21 6.33 11.04
CA GLN A 97 6.43 6.12 12.48
C GLN A 97 5.30 6.46 13.45
N ASN A 98 4.17 7.02 12.99
CA ASN A 98 3.11 7.45 13.92
C ASN A 98 1.89 6.50 13.89
N PRO A 99 1.48 5.91 15.04
CA PRO A 99 2.03 6.10 16.39
C PRO A 99 3.19 5.14 16.72
N VAL A 100 3.49 4.22 15.81
CA VAL A 100 4.50 3.17 15.91
C VAL A 100 5.19 3.02 14.55
N THR A 101 6.35 2.36 14.52
CA THR A 101 7.08 2.08 13.27
C THR A 101 6.20 1.32 12.27
N GLY A 102 6.22 1.78 11.02
CA GLY A 102 5.32 1.38 9.93
C GLY A 102 4.03 2.20 9.85
N GLY A 103 3.74 3.04 10.85
CA GLY A 103 2.57 3.94 10.86
C GLY A 103 2.66 5.05 9.81
N GLY A 104 1.62 5.88 9.71
CA GLY A 104 1.67 7.08 8.85
C GLY A 104 2.50 8.20 9.50
N SER A 105 2.62 9.36 8.85
CA SER A 105 3.15 10.57 9.50
C SER A 105 2.64 11.84 8.82
N GLN A 106 3.07 12.99 9.33
CA GLN A 106 2.85 14.31 8.76
C GLN A 106 3.83 14.67 7.63
N ILE A 107 4.80 13.80 7.32
CA ILE A 107 5.81 14.04 6.30
C ILE A 107 5.16 14.00 4.92
N THR A 108 5.58 14.92 4.04
CA THR A 108 5.10 15.01 2.67
C THR A 108 6.26 15.04 1.70
N GLU A 109 6.14 14.30 0.61
CA GLU A 109 7.01 14.45 -0.57
C GLU A 109 6.48 15.57 -1.48
N PHE A 110 7.39 16.23 -2.20
CA PHE A 110 7.05 17.28 -3.16
C PHE A 110 7.16 16.76 -4.59
N ARG A 111 6.08 16.96 -5.37
CA ARG A 111 6.01 16.54 -6.77
C ARG A 111 5.70 17.67 -7.73
N VAL A 112 6.16 17.52 -8.97
CA VAL A 112 5.99 18.47 -10.07
C VAL A 112 5.63 17.78 -11.38
N GLY A 113 5.10 18.55 -12.33
CA GLY A 113 4.96 18.13 -13.72
C GLY A 113 4.61 19.27 -14.66
N ASN A 114 4.57 18.94 -15.95
CA ASN A 114 4.16 19.85 -17.01
C ASN A 114 2.86 19.35 -17.64
N LEU A 115 2.16 20.25 -18.33
CA LEU A 115 1.03 19.89 -19.17
C LEU A 115 1.40 20.06 -20.65
N ASP A 116 1.03 19.08 -21.46
CA ASP A 116 1.14 19.18 -22.91
C ASP A 116 0.10 20.17 -23.47
N ARG A 117 0.16 20.44 -24.78
CA ARG A 117 -0.79 21.36 -25.45
C ARG A 117 -2.26 20.91 -25.39
N HIS A 118 -2.53 19.67 -25.02
CA HIS A 118 -3.87 19.10 -24.84
C HIS A 118 -4.26 19.01 -23.36
N GLY A 119 -3.40 19.45 -22.44
CA GLY A 119 -3.62 19.39 -21.00
C GLY A 119 -3.28 18.04 -20.36
N ASN A 120 -2.58 17.14 -21.08
CA ASN A 120 -2.13 15.87 -20.51
C ASN A 120 -0.86 16.07 -19.68
N PHE A 121 -0.79 15.38 -18.54
CA PHE A 121 0.41 15.34 -17.71
C PHE A 121 1.61 14.79 -18.49
N GLN A 122 2.76 15.43 -18.29
CA GLN A 122 4.07 14.94 -18.71
C GLN A 122 5.03 15.07 -17.54
N ASP A 123 5.78 14.00 -17.28
CA ASP A 123 6.90 14.08 -16.35
C ASP A 123 7.90 15.14 -16.83
N PRO A 124 8.38 16.01 -15.92
CA PRO A 124 9.33 17.02 -16.29
C PRO A 124 10.75 16.43 -16.32
N THR A 125 11.65 17.16 -16.97
CA THR A 125 13.09 16.98 -16.76
C THR A 125 13.54 17.94 -15.67
N ILE A 126 14.09 17.43 -14.57
CA ILE A 126 14.74 18.23 -13.54
C ILE A 126 16.21 18.39 -13.93
N VAL A 127 16.71 19.63 -13.96
CA VAL A 127 18.12 19.89 -14.33
C VAL A 127 18.89 20.33 -13.09
N ILE A 128 19.91 19.57 -12.73
CA ILE A 128 20.80 19.82 -11.58
C ILE A 128 22.19 20.24 -12.06
N ASN A 129 23.16 20.32 -11.13
CA ASN A 129 24.56 20.63 -11.40
C ASN A 129 24.74 21.90 -12.26
N ARG A 130 24.13 23.00 -11.82
CA ARG A 130 24.18 24.31 -12.50
C ARG A 130 23.68 24.26 -13.96
N GLY A 131 22.71 23.40 -14.25
CA GLY A 131 22.11 23.28 -15.57
C GLY A 131 22.78 22.28 -16.51
N GLN A 132 23.74 21.48 -16.01
CA GLN A 132 24.55 20.59 -16.83
C GLN A 132 24.02 19.15 -16.89
N THR A 133 23.31 18.70 -15.86
CA THR A 133 22.87 17.31 -15.75
C THR A 133 21.34 17.26 -15.75
N PRO A 134 20.69 16.85 -16.85
CA PRO A 134 19.26 16.59 -16.89
C PRO A 134 18.94 15.23 -16.27
N ILE A 135 17.86 15.17 -15.50
CA ILE A 135 17.23 13.96 -14.99
C ILE A 135 15.83 13.89 -15.62
N PRO A 136 15.63 13.03 -16.64
CA PRO A 136 14.34 12.92 -17.33
C PRO A 136 13.30 12.19 -16.48
N ASP A 137 12.04 12.24 -16.93
CA ASP A 137 10.92 11.46 -16.41
C ASP A 137 10.74 11.52 -14.88
N ARG A 138 10.87 12.73 -14.32
CA ARG A 138 11.02 12.91 -12.88
C ARG A 138 10.02 13.86 -12.26
N SER A 139 8.92 13.30 -11.76
CA SER A 139 7.93 14.07 -11.00
C SER A 139 8.26 14.28 -9.54
N LEU A 140 9.05 13.41 -8.90
CA LEU A 140 9.50 13.59 -7.50
C LEU A 140 10.66 14.59 -7.43
N VAL A 141 10.57 15.57 -6.53
CA VAL A 141 11.67 16.49 -6.20
C VAL A 141 12.15 16.13 -4.81
N ASN A 142 13.40 15.66 -4.71
CA ASN A 142 13.97 15.35 -3.40
C ASN A 142 14.37 16.63 -2.63
N ASP A 143 14.04 16.66 -1.34
CA ASP A 143 14.28 17.81 -0.46
C ASP A 143 15.74 17.92 0.01
N ARG A 144 16.53 16.84 -0.13
CA ARG A 144 17.93 16.78 0.32
C ARG A 144 18.84 16.22 -0.76
N ALA A 145 20.12 16.56 -0.63
CA ALA A 145 21.20 16.01 -1.43
C ALA A 145 22.50 15.98 -0.64
N ILE A 146 23.39 15.05 -1.00
CA ILE A 146 24.70 14.89 -0.33
C ILE A 146 25.68 16.01 -0.69
N CYS A 147 25.42 16.76 -1.76
CA CYS A 147 26.19 17.92 -2.18
C CYS A 147 25.30 19.00 -2.83
N PRO A 148 25.74 20.27 -2.87
CA PRO A 148 24.98 21.36 -3.50
C PRO A 148 24.70 21.16 -5.00
N GLU A 149 25.60 20.49 -5.74
CA GLU A 149 25.47 20.24 -7.18
C GLU A 149 24.35 19.24 -7.50
N ALA A 150 24.08 18.29 -6.61
CA ALA A 150 23.03 17.29 -6.77
C ALA A 150 21.64 17.81 -6.37
N GLN A 151 21.55 18.88 -5.58
CA GLN A 151 20.28 19.39 -5.04
C GLN A 151 19.26 19.71 -6.13
N GLU A 152 18.13 19.01 -6.04
CA GLU A 152 17.01 19.22 -6.94
C GLU A 152 16.23 20.48 -6.62
N ARG A 153 15.59 21.03 -7.65
CA ARG A 153 14.67 22.16 -7.54
C ARG A 153 13.57 21.98 -8.56
N ALA A 154 12.34 22.31 -8.16
CA ALA A 154 11.23 22.39 -9.11
C ALA A 154 11.57 23.32 -10.28
N PRO A 155 11.34 22.87 -11.53
CA PRO A 155 11.47 23.74 -12.70
C PRO A 155 10.61 25.00 -12.56
N ARG A 156 11.13 26.16 -12.99
CA ARG A 156 10.43 27.46 -12.86
C ARG A 156 9.09 27.51 -13.60
N GLY A 157 8.88 26.64 -14.59
CA GLY A 157 7.66 26.58 -15.40
C GLY A 157 6.79 25.34 -15.15
N ALA A 158 7.00 24.59 -14.06
CA ALA A 158 6.15 23.43 -13.77
C ALA A 158 4.68 23.86 -13.57
N ASP A 159 3.79 23.33 -14.40
CA ASP A 159 2.35 23.58 -14.39
C ASP A 159 1.66 22.90 -13.21
N VAL A 160 2.17 21.72 -12.83
CA VAL A 160 1.66 20.89 -11.74
C VAL A 160 2.63 20.92 -10.58
N ARG A 161 2.09 21.11 -9.36
CA ARG A 161 2.83 21.09 -8.09
C ARG A 161 1.94 20.46 -7.03
N ALA A 162 2.44 19.43 -6.35
CA ALA A 162 1.66 18.66 -5.39
C ALA A 162 2.50 18.25 -4.19
N LEU A 163 1.82 18.08 -3.05
CA LEU A 163 2.37 17.41 -1.87
C LEU A 163 1.62 16.10 -1.68
N ARG A 164 2.33 15.04 -1.30
CA ARG A 164 1.73 13.77 -0.93
C ARG A 164 2.24 13.34 0.44
N MET A 165 1.33 13.05 1.35
CA MET A 165 1.65 12.52 2.67
C MET A 165 2.20 11.11 2.59
N SER A 166 3.17 10.79 3.43
CA SER A 166 3.62 9.42 3.65
C SER A 166 2.45 8.57 4.18
N LEU A 167 2.23 7.41 3.55
CA LEU A 167 1.15 6.49 3.88
C LEU A 167 1.55 5.61 5.08
N SER A 168 0.58 5.16 5.87
CA SER A 168 0.83 4.03 6.76
C SER A 168 1.05 2.77 5.94
N VAL A 169 2.01 1.94 6.32
CA VAL A 169 2.26 0.60 5.75
C VAL A 169 1.77 -0.53 6.66
N LEU A 170 1.30 -0.21 7.87
CA LEU A 170 0.69 -1.20 8.78
C LEU A 170 -0.49 -1.94 8.11
N GLY A 171 -0.45 -3.27 8.18
CA GLY A 171 -1.47 -4.16 7.63
C GLY A 171 -1.36 -4.41 6.13
N ASP A 172 -0.38 -3.80 5.44
CA ASP A 172 -0.26 -3.93 3.99
C ASP A 172 0.15 -5.33 3.51
N GLY A 173 0.65 -6.19 4.40
CA GLY A 173 0.79 -7.63 4.12
C GLY A 173 -0.54 -8.29 3.74
N PHE A 174 -1.64 -7.89 4.41
CA PHE A 174 -2.97 -8.39 4.05
C PHE A 174 -3.46 -7.78 2.74
N VAL A 175 -3.12 -6.51 2.45
CA VAL A 175 -3.46 -5.83 1.20
C VAL A 175 -2.73 -6.47 0.01
N GLU A 176 -1.46 -6.84 0.18
CA GLU A 176 -0.71 -7.61 -0.82
C GLU A 176 -1.38 -8.96 -1.11
N ALA A 177 -1.95 -9.60 -0.07
CA ALA A 177 -2.65 -10.87 -0.17
C ALA A 177 -4.08 -10.78 -0.77
N ILE A 178 -4.60 -9.60 -1.12
CA ILE A 178 -5.89 -9.48 -1.80
C ILE A 178 -5.78 -10.01 -3.24
N ASP A 179 -6.69 -10.89 -3.63
CA ASP A 179 -6.77 -11.39 -5.01
C ASP A 179 -7.23 -10.27 -5.99
N ASP A 180 -6.63 -10.21 -7.18
CA ASP A 180 -6.97 -9.20 -8.19
C ASP A 180 -8.45 -9.26 -8.59
N SER A 181 -9.03 -10.46 -8.63
CA SER A 181 -10.47 -10.62 -8.93
C SER A 181 -11.35 -9.99 -7.86
N THR A 182 -10.87 -9.85 -6.62
CA THR A 182 -11.61 -9.17 -5.56
C THR A 182 -11.69 -7.67 -5.83
N LEU A 183 -10.58 -7.03 -6.21
CA LEU A 183 -10.56 -5.61 -6.56
C LEU A 183 -11.40 -5.35 -7.83
N GLN A 184 -11.29 -6.22 -8.84
CA GLN A 184 -12.13 -6.16 -10.04
C GLN A 184 -13.63 -6.26 -9.73
N ARG A 185 -14.02 -7.17 -8.82
CA ARG A 185 -15.42 -7.30 -8.40
C ARG A 185 -15.91 -6.06 -7.65
N ILE A 186 -15.08 -5.47 -6.79
CA ILE A 186 -15.43 -4.22 -6.09
C ILE A 186 -15.67 -3.12 -7.12
N ALA A 187 -14.72 -2.88 -8.03
CA ALA A 187 -14.84 -1.89 -9.10
C ALA A 187 -16.12 -2.07 -9.93
N ALA A 188 -16.42 -3.31 -10.34
CA ALA A 188 -17.59 -3.61 -11.16
C ALA A 188 -18.94 -3.39 -10.43
N GLN A 189 -18.96 -3.45 -9.10
CA GLN A 189 -20.18 -3.23 -8.30
C GLN A 189 -20.47 -1.75 -8.06
N GLN A 190 -19.46 -0.89 -8.04
CA GLN A 190 -19.62 0.53 -7.69
C GLN A 190 -20.61 1.30 -8.58
N PRO A 191 -20.65 1.12 -9.92
CA PRO A 191 -21.63 1.78 -10.76
C PRO A 191 -23.06 1.32 -10.43
N LEU A 192 -23.26 0.05 -10.10
CA LEU A 192 -24.56 -0.51 -9.71
C LEU A 192 -25.05 0.07 -8.38
N LEU A 193 -24.12 0.30 -7.44
CA LEU A 193 -24.42 0.84 -6.11
C LEU A 193 -24.60 2.37 -6.10
N SER A 194 -24.15 3.06 -7.14
CA SER A 194 -24.11 4.53 -7.21
C SER A 194 -24.94 5.14 -8.35
N ASN A 195 -25.67 4.31 -9.11
CA ASN A 195 -26.34 4.68 -10.36
C ASN A 195 -25.37 5.30 -11.38
N GLY A 196 -24.21 4.67 -11.56
CA GLY A 196 -23.19 5.06 -12.53
C GLY A 196 -22.50 6.37 -12.17
N ARG A 197 -22.27 6.66 -10.88
CA ARG A 197 -21.52 7.85 -10.45
C ARG A 197 -20.10 7.51 -10.03
N VAL A 198 -19.94 6.45 -9.26
CA VAL A 198 -18.66 5.97 -8.74
C VAL A 198 -18.14 4.85 -9.64
N HIS A 199 -16.90 4.99 -10.09
CA HIS A 199 -16.21 4.05 -10.97
C HIS A 199 -14.73 3.97 -10.58
N GLY A 200 -14.43 3.13 -9.59
CA GLY A 200 -13.06 2.89 -9.17
C GLY A 200 -12.27 2.30 -10.32
N GLU A 201 -11.14 2.92 -10.63
CA GLU A 201 -10.27 2.49 -11.70
C GLU A 201 -9.15 1.62 -11.15
N LEU A 202 -9.06 0.40 -11.69
CA LEU A 202 -8.02 -0.55 -11.38
C LEU A 202 -6.86 -0.39 -12.37
N ILE A 203 -5.66 -0.12 -11.87
CA ILE A 203 -4.45 0.00 -12.69
C ILE A 203 -3.67 -1.32 -12.69
N GLN A 204 -3.13 -1.72 -13.83
CA GLN A 204 -2.21 -2.85 -13.94
C GLN A 204 -0.78 -2.33 -13.92
N VAL A 205 0.06 -2.87 -13.03
CA VAL A 205 1.45 -2.44 -12.86
C VAL A 205 2.38 -3.64 -12.91
N MET A 206 3.62 -3.41 -13.36
CA MET A 206 4.63 -4.45 -13.42
C MET A 206 5.06 -4.88 -12.02
N VAL A 207 5.37 -6.16 -11.86
CA VAL A 207 5.99 -6.71 -10.65
C VAL A 207 7.49 -6.78 -10.90
N LEU A 208 8.28 -5.95 -10.23
CA LEU A 208 9.72 -5.80 -10.48
C LEU A 208 10.47 -7.11 -10.24
N GLU A 209 10.10 -7.86 -9.20
CA GLU A 209 10.70 -9.15 -8.89
C GLU A 209 10.25 -10.30 -9.82
N ALA A 210 9.28 -10.07 -10.70
CA ALA A 210 8.80 -11.04 -11.68
C ALA A 210 8.70 -10.40 -13.08
N PRO A 211 9.84 -10.19 -13.78
CA PRO A 211 9.87 -9.48 -15.05
C PRO A 211 8.87 -10.02 -16.08
N GLY A 212 8.13 -9.12 -16.73
CA GLY A 212 7.10 -9.47 -17.71
C GLY A 212 5.74 -9.85 -17.11
N GLN A 213 5.62 -9.91 -15.77
CA GLN A 213 4.35 -10.11 -15.09
C GLN A 213 3.79 -8.79 -14.59
N SER A 214 2.47 -8.61 -14.73
CA SER A 214 1.73 -7.48 -14.17
C SER A 214 0.69 -7.96 -13.17
N ARG A 215 0.29 -7.07 -12.27
CA ARG A 215 -0.75 -7.31 -11.27
C ARG A 215 -1.51 -6.01 -11.00
N ALA A 216 -2.72 -6.11 -10.48
CA ALA A 216 -3.47 -4.95 -9.99
C ALA A 216 -2.66 -4.15 -8.95
N GLY A 217 -2.46 -2.87 -9.24
CA GLY A 217 -1.86 -1.91 -8.31
C GLY A 217 -2.72 -1.71 -7.07
N ARG A 218 -2.06 -1.46 -5.93
CA ARG A 218 -2.70 -1.29 -4.61
C ARG A 218 -1.88 -0.49 -3.60
N PHE A 219 -0.64 -0.14 -3.94
CA PHE A 219 0.29 0.58 -3.07
C PHE A 219 0.72 1.91 -3.71
N GLY A 220 0.94 2.91 -2.84
CA GLY A 220 1.14 4.30 -3.24
C GLY A 220 -0.17 5.06 -3.48
N TRP A 221 -0.08 6.37 -3.74
CA TRP A 221 -1.25 7.22 -3.98
C TRP A 221 -1.89 7.06 -5.36
N LYS A 222 -1.15 6.47 -6.31
CA LYS A 222 -1.57 6.25 -7.71
C LYS A 222 -1.61 4.76 -8.07
N ASP A 223 -1.68 3.89 -7.07
CA ASP A 223 -1.64 2.42 -7.24
C ASP A 223 -0.44 1.97 -8.07
N GLN A 224 0.70 2.64 -7.90
CA GLN A 224 1.86 2.41 -8.75
C GLN A 224 2.59 1.08 -8.49
N HIS A 225 2.31 0.40 -7.37
CA HIS A 225 2.93 -0.88 -7.03
C HIS A 225 1.89 -1.94 -6.64
N ALA A 226 2.20 -3.20 -6.94
CA ALA A 226 1.34 -4.36 -6.64
C ALA A 226 1.95 -5.37 -5.65
N SER A 227 3.25 -5.29 -5.39
CA SER A 227 3.95 -6.08 -4.39
C SER A 227 4.72 -5.19 -3.42
N LEU A 228 4.90 -5.69 -2.20
CA LEU A 228 5.64 -4.96 -1.17
C LEU A 228 7.14 -4.92 -1.45
N LEU A 229 7.68 -5.93 -2.14
CA LEU A 229 9.09 -5.93 -2.54
C LEU A 229 9.37 -4.91 -3.65
N SER A 230 8.48 -4.80 -4.66
CA SER A 230 8.56 -3.74 -5.68
C SER A 230 8.40 -2.35 -5.06
N PHE A 231 7.45 -2.19 -4.13
CA PHE A 231 7.24 -0.95 -3.39
C PHE A 231 8.48 -0.54 -2.60
N SER A 232 9.07 -1.47 -1.83
CA SER A 232 10.28 -1.21 -1.04
C SER A 232 11.47 -0.83 -1.91
N ALA A 233 11.69 -1.51 -3.05
CA ALA A 233 12.77 -1.16 -3.97
C ALA A 233 12.60 0.23 -4.58
N ASP A 234 11.39 0.58 -5.02
CA ASP A 234 11.10 1.90 -5.58
C ASP A 234 11.25 3.00 -4.54
N ALA A 235 10.75 2.78 -3.31
CA ALA A 235 10.90 3.73 -2.23
C ALA A 235 12.36 3.91 -1.82
N TYR A 236 13.15 2.84 -1.75
CA TYR A 236 14.55 2.93 -1.32
C TYR A 236 15.39 3.76 -2.30
N LEU A 237 15.16 3.58 -3.61
CA LEU A 237 15.78 4.41 -4.64
C LEU A 237 15.28 5.86 -4.61
N ASN A 238 13.96 6.08 -4.61
CA ASN A 238 13.40 7.42 -4.82
C ASN A 238 13.38 8.29 -3.56
N GLU A 239 13.28 7.69 -2.37
CA GLU A 239 13.19 8.41 -1.10
C GLU A 239 14.52 8.47 -0.35
N GLN A 240 15.43 7.53 -0.58
CA GLN A 240 16.73 7.46 0.10
C GLN A 240 17.94 7.45 -0.85
N GLY A 241 17.75 7.23 -2.16
CA GLY A 241 18.85 7.19 -3.14
C GLY A 241 19.59 5.85 -3.20
N VAL A 242 19.14 4.82 -2.49
CA VAL A 242 19.86 3.54 -2.43
C VAL A 242 19.41 2.61 -3.55
N THR A 243 20.35 2.16 -4.37
CA THR A 243 20.05 1.24 -5.48
C THR A 243 20.04 -0.21 -5.02
N THR A 244 19.23 -1.04 -5.68
CA THR A 244 18.94 -2.41 -5.28
C THR A 244 19.09 -3.39 -6.42
N ARG A 245 19.00 -4.69 -6.15
CA ARG A 245 18.98 -5.71 -7.22
C ARG A 245 17.81 -5.56 -8.20
N LEU A 246 16.72 -4.91 -7.80
CA LEU A 246 15.54 -4.69 -8.66
C LEU A 246 15.63 -3.37 -9.42
N LEU A 247 16.30 -2.37 -8.86
CA LEU A 247 16.52 -1.05 -9.44
C LEU A 247 18.01 -0.67 -9.26
N PRO A 248 18.91 -1.19 -10.11
CA PRO A 248 20.36 -1.19 -9.87
C PRO A 248 21.06 0.05 -10.41
N THR A 249 20.33 1.13 -10.66
CA THR A 249 20.90 2.33 -11.26
C THR A 249 20.30 3.55 -10.61
N ASP A 250 21.20 4.40 -10.17
CA ASP A 250 20.86 5.61 -9.46
C ASP A 250 20.17 6.64 -10.36
N THR A 251 19.40 7.54 -9.75
CA THR A 251 18.73 8.62 -10.51
C THR A 251 19.77 9.61 -11.07
N THR A 252 20.88 9.79 -10.37
CA THR A 252 21.99 10.64 -10.80
C THR A 252 23.31 10.18 -10.21
N SER A 253 24.41 10.41 -10.91
CA SER A 253 25.77 10.13 -10.42
C SER A 253 26.51 11.39 -9.92
N VAL A 254 25.85 12.55 -9.91
CA VAL A 254 26.46 13.80 -9.44
C VAL A 254 26.82 13.66 -7.96
N CYS A 255 28.11 13.84 -7.64
CA CYS A 255 28.69 13.67 -6.30
C CYS A 255 28.61 12.27 -5.70
N LYS A 256 28.16 11.26 -6.46
CA LYS A 256 28.09 9.88 -5.97
C LYS A 256 29.48 9.35 -5.61
N THR A 257 29.59 8.68 -4.46
CA THR A 257 30.84 8.09 -3.95
C THR A 257 30.80 6.57 -3.84
N THR A 258 29.63 5.95 -3.91
CA THR A 258 29.40 4.50 -3.81
C THR A 258 29.31 3.85 -5.19
N THR A 259 29.17 2.52 -5.21
CA THR A 259 29.04 1.72 -6.44
C THR A 259 27.75 0.92 -6.41
N ASP A 260 26.98 1.03 -7.48
CA ASP A 260 25.72 0.30 -7.67
C ASP A 260 25.91 -1.23 -7.82
N PRO A 261 25.00 -2.06 -7.30
CA PRO A 261 24.01 -1.70 -6.30
C PRO A 261 24.63 -1.55 -4.90
N GLU A 262 24.13 -0.60 -4.11
CA GLU A 262 24.53 -0.46 -2.70
C GLU A 262 23.93 -1.56 -1.83
N ASP A 263 22.62 -1.77 -1.96
CA ASP A 263 21.89 -2.81 -1.24
C ASP A 263 22.36 -4.20 -1.70
N LYS A 264 22.91 -4.97 -0.74
CA LYS A 264 23.54 -6.26 -0.98
C LYS A 264 23.00 -7.29 -0.01
N PRO A 265 22.83 -8.54 -0.46
CA PRO A 265 22.37 -9.59 0.43
C PRO A 265 23.42 -9.86 1.53
N ASP A 266 22.94 -10.00 2.77
CA ASP A 266 23.73 -10.49 3.88
C ASP A 266 24.29 -11.90 3.54
N PRO A 267 25.59 -12.17 3.75
CA PRO A 267 26.19 -13.45 3.38
C PRO A 267 25.65 -14.67 4.14
N ILE A 268 25.01 -14.48 5.29
CA ILE A 268 24.49 -15.54 6.16
C ILE A 268 23.03 -15.84 5.82
N THR A 269 22.18 -14.82 5.75
CA THR A 269 20.74 -14.97 5.50
C THR A 269 20.40 -14.98 4.01
N GLY A 270 21.22 -14.33 3.18
CA GLY A 270 20.94 -14.08 1.76
C GLY A 270 19.89 -12.99 1.52
N LEU A 271 19.44 -12.31 2.58
CA LEU A 271 18.44 -11.24 2.52
C LEU A 271 19.12 -9.88 2.37
N SER A 272 18.52 -9.01 1.58
CA SER A 272 18.93 -7.62 1.41
C SER A 272 17.99 -6.69 2.17
N ASP A 273 18.28 -5.40 2.23
CA ASP A 273 17.47 -4.44 2.99
C ASP A 273 16.02 -4.41 2.50
N ILE A 274 15.79 -4.48 1.18
CA ILE A 274 14.43 -4.49 0.64
C ILE A 274 13.65 -5.76 0.99
N ASP A 275 14.34 -6.87 1.25
CA ASP A 275 13.69 -8.09 1.75
C ASP A 275 13.26 -7.91 3.21
N HIS A 276 14.12 -7.29 4.03
CA HIS A 276 13.80 -6.94 5.41
C HIS A 276 12.64 -5.93 5.47
N PHE A 277 12.65 -4.88 4.66
CA PHE A 277 11.55 -3.90 4.60
C PHE A 277 10.24 -4.56 4.19
N ALA A 278 10.25 -5.37 3.14
CA ALA A 278 9.04 -6.06 2.68
C ALA A 278 8.53 -7.06 3.73
N THR A 279 9.42 -7.77 4.41
CA THR A 279 9.06 -8.76 5.45
C THR A 279 8.53 -8.07 6.70
N PHE A 280 9.13 -6.97 7.14
CA PHE A 280 8.59 -6.10 8.18
C PHE A 280 7.16 -5.68 7.83
N ILE A 281 6.94 -5.06 6.66
CA ILE A 281 5.61 -4.58 6.27
C ILE A 281 4.59 -5.74 6.24
N ARG A 282 4.97 -6.89 5.68
CA ARG A 282 4.15 -8.11 5.63
C ARG A 282 3.80 -8.63 7.02
N GLY A 283 4.72 -8.52 7.97
CA GLY A 283 4.58 -9.00 9.35
C GLY A 283 3.77 -8.07 10.25
N THR A 284 3.46 -6.85 9.82
CA THR A 284 2.64 -5.92 10.63
C THR A 284 1.19 -6.40 10.77
N MET A 285 0.58 -6.10 11.93
CA MET A 285 -0.84 -6.34 12.16
C MET A 285 -1.69 -5.26 11.48
N ALA A 286 -2.97 -5.56 11.24
CA ALA A 286 -3.91 -4.54 10.77
C ALA A 286 -4.07 -3.45 11.86
N PRO A 287 -4.21 -2.16 11.50
CA PRO A 287 -4.53 -1.13 12.48
C PRO A 287 -5.81 -1.48 13.27
N PRO A 288 -5.77 -1.53 14.61
CA PRO A 288 -6.90 -1.94 15.42
C PRO A 288 -7.95 -0.83 15.47
N VAL A 289 -9.22 -1.17 15.69
CA VAL A 289 -10.26 -0.19 16.06
C VAL A 289 -10.28 0.07 17.57
N ASP A 290 -10.85 1.17 18.02
CA ASP A 290 -11.24 1.36 19.41
C ASP A 290 -12.49 0.50 19.72
N THR A 291 -12.26 -0.69 20.29
CA THR A 291 -13.31 -1.65 20.60
C THR A 291 -14.29 -1.14 21.64
N THR A 292 -13.87 -0.25 22.54
CA THR A 292 -14.76 0.34 23.55
C THR A 292 -15.77 1.25 22.87
N VAL A 293 -15.29 2.17 22.01
CA VAL A 293 -16.17 3.10 21.28
C VAL A 293 -17.05 2.34 20.29
N MET A 294 -16.51 1.35 19.57
CA MET A 294 -17.27 0.54 18.59
C MET A 294 -18.46 -0.21 19.21
N THR A 295 -18.46 -0.48 20.51
CA THR A 295 -19.58 -1.12 21.21
C THR A 295 -20.66 -0.14 21.72
N THR A 296 -20.49 1.16 21.51
CA THR A 296 -21.51 2.16 21.86
C THR A 296 -22.69 2.13 20.88
N ALA A 297 -23.85 2.62 21.32
CA ALA A 297 -25.01 2.77 20.43
C ALA A 297 -24.74 3.78 19.30
N ASP A 298 -24.00 4.85 19.61
CA ASP A 298 -23.69 5.90 18.65
C ASP A 298 -22.72 5.42 17.57
N ALA A 299 -21.66 4.70 17.90
CA ALA A 299 -20.75 4.16 16.88
C ALA A 299 -21.44 3.14 15.97
N ARG A 300 -22.29 2.26 16.53
CA ARG A 300 -23.09 1.33 15.71
C ARG A 300 -24.07 2.05 14.79
N MET A 301 -24.66 3.16 15.24
CA MET A 301 -25.52 3.98 14.37
C MET A 301 -24.69 4.72 13.32
N GLY A 302 -23.52 5.25 13.70
CA GLY A 302 -22.57 5.89 12.81
C GLY A 302 -22.12 5.00 11.66
N GLN A 303 -21.85 3.72 11.93
CA GLN A 303 -21.55 2.74 10.88
C GLN A 303 -22.72 2.54 9.92
N LYS A 304 -23.97 2.51 10.43
CA LYS A 304 -25.16 2.42 9.57
C LYS A 304 -25.34 3.68 8.72
N ILE A 305 -25.11 4.86 9.30
CA ILE A 305 -25.13 6.14 8.59
C ILE A 305 -24.06 6.15 7.50
N PHE A 306 -22.84 5.73 7.81
CA PHE A 306 -21.73 5.61 6.87
C PHE A 306 -22.10 4.76 5.63
N MET A 307 -22.75 3.61 5.86
CA MET A 307 -23.27 2.77 4.78
C MET A 307 -24.42 3.46 4.02
N HIS A 308 -25.37 4.05 4.75
CA HIS A 308 -26.58 4.63 4.18
C HIS A 308 -26.32 5.86 3.30
N ILE A 309 -25.38 6.74 3.70
CA ILE A 309 -25.04 7.92 2.92
C ILE A 309 -24.11 7.60 1.74
N GLY A 310 -23.62 6.36 1.62
CA GLY A 310 -22.84 5.89 0.48
C GLY A 310 -21.33 6.01 0.62
N CYS A 311 -20.78 6.20 1.82
CA CYS A 311 -19.32 6.17 2.02
C CYS A 311 -18.75 4.79 1.66
N ALA A 312 -19.49 3.73 2.00
CA ALA A 312 -19.10 2.34 1.80
C ALA A 312 -19.04 1.91 0.33
N THR A 313 -19.39 2.77 -0.64
CA THR A 313 -19.21 2.48 -2.07
C THR A 313 -17.72 2.45 -2.46
N CYS A 314 -16.91 3.38 -1.93
CA CYS A 314 -15.44 3.37 -2.09
C CYS A 314 -14.75 2.82 -0.84
N HIS A 315 -15.22 3.22 0.35
CA HIS A 315 -14.66 2.78 1.62
C HIS A 315 -15.26 1.44 2.07
N VAL A 316 -15.01 0.38 1.30
CA VAL A 316 -15.56 -0.96 1.52
C VAL A 316 -15.16 -1.48 2.90
N SER A 317 -16.14 -1.88 3.71
CA SER A 317 -15.97 -2.17 5.14
C SER A 317 -15.16 -3.41 5.46
N ALA A 318 -15.15 -4.39 4.55
CA ALA A 318 -14.46 -5.65 4.75
C ALA A 318 -13.99 -6.25 3.43
N ILE A 319 -12.80 -6.84 3.43
CA ILE A 319 -12.24 -7.60 2.31
C ILE A 319 -11.71 -8.92 2.85
N ILE A 320 -11.85 -9.99 2.07
CA ILE A 320 -11.26 -11.30 2.39
C ILE A 320 -10.03 -11.48 1.52
N THR A 321 -8.88 -11.75 2.14
CA THR A 321 -7.64 -12.03 1.43
C THR A 321 -7.70 -13.37 0.69
N ALA A 322 -6.83 -13.56 -0.30
CA ALA A 322 -6.74 -14.81 -1.03
C ALA A 322 -6.46 -15.99 -0.08
N PRO A 323 -6.90 -17.23 -0.42
CA PRO A 323 -6.59 -18.39 0.40
C PRO A 323 -5.08 -18.59 0.62
N ALA A 324 -4.71 -19.15 1.77
CA ALA A 324 -3.33 -19.58 1.98
C ALA A 324 -2.90 -20.60 0.89
N GLY A 325 -1.65 -20.52 0.45
CA GLY A 325 -1.13 -21.27 -0.69
C GLY A 325 -1.41 -20.64 -2.05
N THR A 326 -2.19 -19.55 -2.13
CA THR A 326 -2.35 -18.81 -3.39
C THR A 326 -1.01 -18.21 -3.80
N VAL A 327 -0.61 -18.42 -5.06
CA VAL A 327 0.63 -17.89 -5.61
C VAL A 327 0.32 -16.57 -6.32
N ILE A 328 0.98 -15.49 -5.91
CA ILE A 328 0.82 -14.12 -6.41
C ILE A 328 2.17 -13.55 -6.87
N ASN A 329 2.17 -12.28 -7.30
CA ASN A 329 3.37 -11.56 -7.74
C ASN A 329 4.16 -12.30 -8.83
N GLY A 330 3.46 -12.87 -9.81
CA GLY A 330 4.12 -13.58 -10.91
C GLY A 330 4.84 -14.87 -10.52
N GLY A 331 4.53 -15.45 -9.35
CA GLY A 331 5.15 -16.70 -8.89
C GLY A 331 6.14 -16.53 -7.73
N THR A 332 6.46 -15.29 -7.36
CA THR A 332 7.54 -15.01 -6.39
C THR A 332 7.06 -15.00 -4.94
N PHE A 333 5.75 -14.97 -4.69
CA PHE A 333 5.19 -14.96 -3.35
C PHE A 333 4.02 -15.94 -3.25
N THR A 334 4.09 -16.85 -2.28
CA THR A 334 2.98 -17.73 -1.91
C THR A 334 2.37 -17.22 -0.62
N VAL A 335 1.07 -16.91 -0.64
CA VAL A 335 0.35 -16.35 0.50
C VAL A 335 0.40 -17.33 1.68
N PRO A 336 1.04 -16.98 2.82
CA PRO A 336 1.13 -17.86 3.98
C PRO A 336 -0.16 -17.86 4.79
N GLU A 337 -0.32 -18.82 5.70
CA GLU A 337 -1.48 -18.92 6.63
C GLU A 337 -1.70 -17.66 7.49
N ALA A 338 -0.62 -16.90 7.75
CA ALA A 338 -0.69 -15.63 8.47
C ALA A 338 -1.48 -14.56 7.71
N LEU A 339 -1.42 -14.56 6.37
CA LEU A 339 -2.02 -13.55 5.51
C LEU A 339 -3.22 -14.07 4.72
N GLY A 340 -3.32 -15.38 4.51
CA GLY A 340 -4.35 -16.00 3.69
C GLY A 340 -5.64 -16.30 4.43
N SER A 341 -6.77 -16.27 3.70
CA SER A 341 -8.11 -16.49 4.25
C SER A 341 -8.41 -15.60 5.47
N LYS A 342 -8.00 -14.32 5.41
CA LYS A 342 -8.24 -13.35 6.48
C LYS A 342 -9.34 -12.38 6.11
N VAL A 343 -10.22 -12.10 7.07
CA VAL A 343 -11.12 -10.94 7.01
C VAL A 343 -10.33 -9.74 7.50
N ILE A 344 -10.28 -8.69 6.69
CA ILE A 344 -9.72 -7.39 7.06
C ILE A 344 -10.79 -6.31 6.96
N HIS A 345 -10.63 -5.25 7.75
CA HIS A 345 -11.53 -4.11 7.81
C HIS A 345 -10.85 -2.79 7.41
N PRO A 346 -10.39 -2.64 6.14
CA PRO A 346 -9.65 -1.46 5.73
C PRO A 346 -10.54 -0.22 5.59
N TYR A 347 -11.85 -0.38 5.39
CA TYR A 347 -12.73 0.73 4.99
C TYR A 347 -12.15 1.46 3.77
N GLY A 348 -11.84 0.69 2.74
CA GLY A 348 -11.14 1.12 1.52
C GLY A 348 -11.22 0.03 0.46
N ASP A 349 -11.17 0.43 -0.81
CA ASP A 349 -11.18 -0.47 -1.96
C ASP A 349 -9.85 -0.57 -2.70
N PHE A 350 -8.89 0.32 -2.38
CA PHE A 350 -7.59 0.40 -3.05
C PHE A 350 -7.69 0.63 -4.57
N LEU A 351 -8.74 1.35 -5.01
CA LEU A 351 -8.93 1.76 -6.40
C LEU A 351 -8.69 3.27 -6.56
N LEU A 352 -8.41 3.70 -7.78
CA LEU A 352 -8.29 5.13 -8.10
C LEU A 352 -9.66 5.77 -8.32
N HIS A 353 -9.92 6.90 -7.65
CA HIS A 353 -11.14 7.68 -7.78
C HIS A 353 -10.87 9.18 -7.96
N ASP A 354 -11.68 9.85 -8.79
CA ASP A 354 -11.70 11.32 -8.84
C ASP A 354 -12.76 11.87 -7.87
N ILE A 355 -12.29 12.26 -6.69
CA ILE A 355 -13.11 12.95 -5.69
C ILE A 355 -12.91 14.47 -5.71
N GLY A 356 -12.36 15.03 -6.79
CA GLY A 356 -12.12 16.47 -6.97
C GLY A 356 -10.97 17.05 -6.16
N THR A 357 -10.11 16.19 -5.60
CA THR A 357 -8.89 16.60 -4.88
C THR A 357 -7.61 16.07 -5.51
N GLY A 358 -7.68 15.46 -6.70
CA GLY A 358 -6.48 14.94 -7.36
C GLY A 358 -5.38 15.96 -7.59
N ASP A 359 -4.16 15.45 -7.73
CA ASP A 359 -2.94 16.24 -7.84
C ASP A 359 -2.50 16.57 -9.27
N GLY A 360 -3.27 16.13 -10.28
CA GLY A 360 -2.96 16.33 -11.70
C GLY A 360 -1.82 15.47 -12.23
N ILE A 361 -1.31 14.50 -11.44
CA ILE A 361 -0.16 13.66 -11.79
C ILE A 361 -0.63 12.30 -12.30
N VAL A 362 -0.02 11.83 -13.39
CA VAL A 362 -0.17 10.46 -13.90
C VAL A 362 1.11 9.69 -13.57
N GLN A 363 1.00 8.42 -13.16
CA GLN A 363 2.16 7.53 -12.98
C GLN A 363 2.01 6.26 -13.83
N ASN A 364 1.12 5.35 -13.45
CA ASN A 364 0.99 4.04 -14.12
C ASN A 364 -0.32 3.85 -14.90
N GLY A 365 -1.14 4.89 -15.01
CA GLY A 365 -2.45 4.86 -15.67
C GLY A 365 -2.52 5.69 -16.95
N PRO A 366 -3.66 5.63 -17.67
CA PRO A 366 -3.93 6.53 -18.79
C PRO A 366 -4.05 8.01 -18.34
N PRO A 367 -3.97 8.98 -19.26
CA PRO A 367 -3.98 10.41 -18.92
C PRO A 367 -5.17 10.89 -18.06
N ASP A 368 -6.32 10.23 -18.14
CA ASP A 368 -7.52 10.54 -17.35
C ASP A 368 -7.42 10.13 -15.87
N THR A 369 -6.33 9.45 -15.47
CA THR A 369 -6.01 9.18 -14.05
C THR A 369 -5.34 10.36 -13.34
N ALA A 370 -5.04 11.47 -14.04
CA ALA A 370 -4.32 12.62 -13.49
C ALA A 370 -4.92 13.12 -12.16
N ASN A 371 -6.26 13.20 -12.07
CA ASN A 371 -6.95 13.65 -10.86
C ASN A 371 -7.52 12.52 -10.00
N LYS A 372 -7.21 11.26 -10.33
CA LYS A 372 -7.63 10.12 -9.52
C LYS A 372 -6.58 9.76 -8.48
N LEU A 373 -7.02 9.41 -7.28
CA LEU A 373 -6.15 8.94 -6.21
C LEU A 373 -6.71 7.67 -5.58
N ARG A 374 -5.81 6.83 -5.08
CA ARG A 374 -6.16 5.61 -4.37
C ARG A 374 -7.01 5.95 -3.16
N THR A 375 -8.13 5.24 -2.98
CA THR A 375 -8.89 5.30 -1.71
C THR A 375 -8.00 4.83 -0.57
N ALA A 376 -7.53 5.76 0.26
CA ALA A 376 -6.78 5.41 1.45
C ALA A 376 -7.68 4.63 2.43
N PRO A 377 -7.21 3.53 3.03
CA PRO A 377 -7.98 2.81 4.02
C PRO A 377 -8.20 3.69 5.26
N LEU A 378 -9.40 3.61 5.85
CA LEU A 378 -9.75 4.36 7.07
C LEU A 378 -9.40 3.60 8.35
N TRP A 379 -8.87 2.38 8.30
CA TRP A 379 -8.33 1.75 9.50
C TRP A 379 -7.19 2.59 10.12
N GLY A 380 -7.14 2.71 11.44
CA GLY A 380 -6.16 3.59 12.09
C GLY A 380 -6.40 5.08 11.84
N LEU A 381 -7.57 5.50 11.35
CA LEU A 381 -7.90 6.92 11.11
C LEU A 381 -7.70 7.78 12.37
N ARG A 382 -7.97 7.24 13.56
CA ARG A 382 -7.80 7.93 14.85
C ARG A 382 -6.36 8.27 15.22
N THR A 383 -5.37 7.70 14.54
CA THR A 383 -3.95 8.04 14.76
C THR A 383 -3.48 9.17 13.85
N ARG A 384 -4.33 9.67 12.96
CA ARG A 384 -4.00 10.68 11.96
C ARG A 384 -4.53 12.05 12.38
N ASP A 385 -3.65 13.05 12.39
CA ASP A 385 -3.99 14.44 12.64
C ASP A 385 -4.15 15.27 11.34
N ARG A 386 -3.54 14.80 10.25
CA ARG A 386 -3.67 15.33 8.89
C ARG A 386 -4.28 14.29 7.95
N LEU A 387 -5.22 14.75 7.13
CA LEU A 387 -6.07 13.93 6.28
C LEU A 387 -5.96 14.36 4.80
N MET A 388 -6.46 13.48 3.94
CA MET A 388 -6.31 13.53 2.48
C MET A 388 -4.85 13.31 2.05
N HIS A 389 -4.64 13.12 0.75
CA HIS A 389 -3.29 12.91 0.20
C HIS A 389 -2.37 14.12 0.42
N ASP A 390 -2.92 15.34 0.43
CA ASP A 390 -2.15 16.58 0.58
C ASP A 390 -1.94 17.05 2.03
N GLY A 391 -2.54 16.35 3.00
CA GLY A 391 -2.45 16.69 4.42
C GLY A 391 -3.03 18.05 4.80
N ARG A 392 -3.88 18.65 3.97
CA ARG A 392 -4.43 19.99 4.19
C ARG A 392 -5.65 19.99 5.11
N SER A 393 -6.26 18.84 5.37
CA SER A 393 -7.44 18.71 6.23
C SER A 393 -7.05 18.26 7.63
N THR A 394 -7.47 19.01 8.64
CA THR A 394 -7.17 18.75 10.06
C THR A 394 -8.40 18.33 10.87
N SER A 395 -9.53 18.07 10.20
CA SER A 395 -10.74 17.50 10.80
C SER A 395 -11.44 16.58 9.80
N LEU A 396 -12.19 15.61 10.33
CA LEU A 396 -12.97 14.67 9.52
C LEU A 396 -14.03 15.41 8.69
N GLU A 397 -14.66 16.41 9.30
CA GLU A 397 -15.69 17.23 8.70
C GLU A 397 -15.16 18.02 7.49
N ASP A 398 -13.95 18.59 7.60
CA ASP A 398 -13.28 19.27 6.50
C ASP A 398 -12.89 18.28 5.39
N ALA A 399 -12.27 17.16 5.75
CA ALA A 399 -11.91 16.11 4.79
C ALA A 399 -13.14 15.60 4.01
N ILE A 400 -14.25 15.28 4.68
CA ILE A 400 -15.49 14.84 4.04
C ILE A 400 -16.11 15.94 3.17
N SER A 401 -16.05 17.20 3.61
CA SER A 401 -16.59 18.33 2.83
C SER A 401 -15.83 18.58 1.53
N ARG A 402 -14.55 18.21 1.47
CA ARG A 402 -13.71 18.30 0.27
C ARG A 402 -13.98 17.19 -0.76
N HIS A 403 -14.74 16.15 -0.41
CA HIS A 403 -15.14 15.13 -1.37
C HIS A 403 -16.14 15.71 -2.38
N GLN A 404 -15.75 15.70 -3.66
CA GLN A 404 -16.52 16.13 -4.83
C GLN A 404 -16.51 15.01 -5.87
N GLY A 405 -16.60 15.33 -7.17
CA GLY A 405 -16.50 14.34 -8.25
C GLY A 405 -17.45 13.15 -8.04
N GLU A 406 -16.88 11.94 -8.08
CA GLU A 406 -17.58 10.68 -7.83
C GLU A 406 -18.29 10.64 -6.47
N ALA A 407 -17.74 11.32 -5.45
CA ALA A 407 -18.24 11.35 -4.08
C ALA A 407 -19.17 12.54 -3.78
N ARG A 408 -19.49 13.39 -4.76
CA ARG A 408 -20.30 14.62 -4.57
C ARG A 408 -21.63 14.35 -3.87
N ASP A 409 -22.35 13.32 -4.30
CA ASP A 409 -23.68 12.98 -3.75
C ASP A 409 -23.59 12.51 -2.29
N THR A 410 -22.55 11.76 -1.95
CA THR A 410 -22.25 11.33 -0.57
C THR A 410 -21.94 12.54 0.31
N SER A 411 -21.13 13.48 -0.19
CA SER A 411 -20.81 14.73 0.51
C SER A 411 -22.05 15.63 0.70
N VAL A 412 -22.98 15.65 -0.26
CA VAL A 412 -24.28 16.33 -0.11
C VAL A 412 -25.13 15.69 1.00
N ARG A 413 -25.26 14.37 1.02
CA ARG A 413 -26.01 13.66 2.07
C ARG A 413 -25.37 13.85 3.44
N PHE A 414 -24.05 13.86 3.54
CA PHE A 414 -23.33 14.19 4.78
C PHE A 414 -23.73 15.58 5.32
N ARG A 415 -23.80 16.60 4.46
CA ARG A 415 -24.24 17.96 4.85
C ARG A 415 -25.71 18.04 5.27
N MET A 416 -26.52 17.04 4.94
CA MET A 416 -27.93 16.97 5.30
C MET A 416 -28.17 16.23 6.63
N LEU A 417 -27.15 15.59 7.20
CA LEU A 417 -27.26 14.93 8.50
C LEU A 417 -27.64 15.94 9.58
N ASN A 418 -28.54 15.54 10.46
CA ASN A 418 -28.84 16.33 11.66
C ASN A 418 -27.69 16.21 12.69
N GLU A 419 -27.73 17.02 13.75
CA GLU A 419 -26.66 17.06 14.77
C GLU A 419 -26.38 15.69 15.40
N GLN A 420 -27.42 14.90 15.67
CA GLN A 420 -27.28 13.57 16.27
C GLN A 420 -26.64 12.59 15.29
N GLU A 421 -27.09 12.57 14.03
CA GLU A 421 -26.53 11.70 12.99
C GLU A 421 -25.08 12.03 12.69
N LEU A 422 -24.75 13.33 12.61
CA LEU A 422 -23.38 13.80 12.43
C LEU A 422 -22.50 13.35 13.60
N HIS A 423 -22.96 13.54 14.84
CA HIS A 423 -22.24 13.07 16.01
C HIS A 423 -22.00 11.55 15.95
N GLN A 424 -23.01 10.76 15.61
CA GLN A 424 -22.91 9.30 15.50
C GLN A 424 -21.92 8.86 14.44
N LEU A 425 -21.98 9.44 13.24
CA LEU A 425 -21.03 9.17 12.16
C LEU A 425 -19.60 9.48 12.59
N LEU A 426 -19.37 10.65 13.21
CA LEU A 426 -18.03 11.05 13.62
C LEU A 426 -17.51 10.20 14.80
N THR A 427 -18.38 9.75 15.70
CA THR A 427 -18.02 8.80 16.77
C THR A 427 -17.55 7.48 16.19
N PHE A 428 -18.22 6.97 15.15
CA PHE A 428 -17.77 5.78 14.42
C PHE A 428 -16.41 6.00 13.73
N LEU A 429 -16.26 7.08 12.97
CA LEU A 429 -15.02 7.37 12.24
C LEU A 429 -13.81 7.58 13.16
N ARG A 430 -14.00 8.23 14.32
CA ARG A 430 -12.94 8.41 15.33
C ARG A 430 -12.57 7.12 16.06
N ALA A 431 -13.37 6.06 15.92
CA ALA A 431 -13.08 4.74 16.48
C ALA A 431 -12.29 3.86 15.51
N LEU A 432 -12.26 4.18 14.22
CA LEU A 432 -11.37 3.55 13.24
C LEU A 432 -9.95 4.04 13.47
#